data_AF-A0A8T5R7D1-F1
#
_entry.id   AF-A0A8T5R7D1-F1
#
_cell.length_a   1.000
_cell.length_b   1.000
_cell.length_c   1.000
_cell.angle_alpha   90.00
_cell.angle_beta   90.00
_cell.angle_gamma   90.00
#
_symmetry.space_group_name_H-M   'P 1'
#
loop_
_entity.id
_entity.type
_entity.pdbx_description
1 polymer ?
#
loop_
_entity_poly.entity_id
_entity_poly.type
_entity_poly.pdbx_seq_one_letter_code
_entity_poly.pdbx_strand_id
1 'polypeptide(L)'
;LWDSGFSAYEKSRDSGWTISGANRSIDLEANSIMMSACLKFFEYTGNITYYNRAWQLFNTFENSFYDGAVNSYKSSIDSPVNDNKNLYANLRLCEAYLTAFEIYSNTQLISEYNVTSEIPDFLFNQDALNITSIYSYSKTDKYYNITTGDYESFTIEYQIDTASISYIFKNPERVILNTISQQVTNSSTTFLYNITDAFEIGQGYYLQIFVNSTNFGTSHVLKQFNVISGLVASPILGLPAILYQGPILNITIPINNTRNQNVNLTVSMEGINIINDIQDIAFNTLVLTNVTFNITTTFDAAIGPQNIIFIFKENNITYLEIIKIIDIGYSFDYTNFIYQNSIVNGVSAFASLTLINFLPNATQTLNVSFYEDDVLILREETHLNEREIKTVYYDLDYLDTETHLVNVIMNISKGDTIFYSKQFNVEIIEKFEILSVSFPETILQGSAAQFILIIQNNHDVSEPFILYVNGVPVETNLNGLGAGINRIVAEVIPSINPYDFSKKSYIFEIKDSLDEPIVKYYFEVQMELSSFNLVIFYVLPVLIPICIILIYKNKEIKNKMLRR
;
A
#
# COMPACT_ATOMS: atom_id res chain seq x y z
N LEU A 1 45.49 -64.22 7.86
CA LEU A 1 44.68 -63.85 9.03
C LEU A 1 43.20 -63.86 8.69
N TRP A 2 42.74 -63.31 7.55
CA TRP A 2 41.34 -63.49 7.15
C TRP A 2 41.00 -64.95 6.85
N ASP A 3 39.94 -65.46 7.47
CA ASP A 3 39.29 -66.72 7.19
C ASP A 3 37.94 -66.45 6.47
N SER A 4 37.84 -66.91 5.22
CA SER A 4 36.63 -66.78 4.41
C SER A 4 35.48 -67.66 4.88
N GLY A 5 35.74 -68.75 5.62
CA GLY A 5 34.70 -69.64 6.15
C GLY A 5 33.88 -68.96 7.24
N PHE A 6 34.54 -68.18 8.10
CA PHE A 6 33.89 -67.42 9.18
C PHE A 6 33.65 -65.95 8.80
N SER A 7 34.19 -65.47 7.68
CA SER A 7 34.20 -64.04 7.35
C SER A 7 34.75 -63.19 8.51
N ALA A 8 35.86 -63.63 9.10
CA ALA A 8 36.51 -62.99 10.24
C ALA A 8 38.03 -63.22 10.22
N TYR A 9 38.74 -62.52 11.09
CA TYR A 9 40.19 -62.63 11.26
C TYR A 9 40.54 -63.62 12.38
N GLU A 10 41.40 -64.57 12.04
CA GLU A 10 42.14 -65.44 12.96
C GLU A 10 43.25 -64.64 13.66
N LYS A 11 43.58 -65.05 14.88
CA LYS A 11 44.65 -64.43 15.68
C LYS A 11 46.06 -64.66 15.12
N SER A 12 46.39 -65.88 14.71
CA SER A 12 47.61 -66.22 13.96
C SER A 12 47.45 -67.52 13.17
N ARG A 13 47.84 -67.50 11.89
CA ARG A 13 47.71 -68.68 11.01
C ARG A 13 48.96 -69.56 10.96
N ASP A 14 50.12 -68.98 11.27
CA ASP A 14 51.43 -69.63 11.16
C ASP A 14 52.16 -69.59 12.50
N SER A 15 52.75 -70.73 12.87
CA SER A 15 53.65 -70.90 14.00
C SER A 15 54.85 -69.95 14.02
N GLY A 16 55.26 -69.38 12.88
CA GLY A 16 56.36 -68.42 12.82
C GLY A 16 56.06 -67.04 13.44
N TRP A 17 54.78 -66.73 13.70
CA TRP A 17 54.35 -65.40 14.17
C TRP A 17 54.13 -65.35 15.69
N THR A 18 54.12 -66.50 16.35
CA THR A 18 53.79 -66.61 17.78
C THR A 18 54.67 -67.66 18.44
N ILE A 19 55.15 -67.35 19.65
CA ILE A 19 56.06 -68.21 20.44
C ILE A 19 55.37 -69.54 20.82
N SER A 20 54.04 -69.58 20.79
CA SER A 20 53.18 -70.71 21.20
C SER A 20 52.51 -71.47 20.05
N GLY A 21 52.98 -71.31 18.80
CA GLY A 21 52.37 -71.96 17.62
C GLY A 21 51.15 -71.22 17.06
N ALA A 22 50.60 -71.72 15.95
CA ALA A 22 49.45 -71.09 15.28
C ALA A 22 48.21 -71.07 16.19
N ASN A 23 47.58 -69.91 16.33
CA ASN A 23 46.34 -69.73 17.08
C ASN A 23 45.24 -69.25 16.15
N ARG A 24 44.40 -70.18 15.71
CA ARG A 24 43.32 -69.89 14.76
C ARG A 24 42.06 -69.32 15.41
N SER A 25 42.07 -69.03 16.72
CA SER A 25 40.90 -68.49 17.40
C SER A 25 40.39 -67.20 16.74
N ILE A 26 39.07 -67.09 16.68
CA ILE A 26 38.35 -65.95 16.12
C ILE A 26 37.70 -65.23 17.28
N ASP A 27 38.43 -64.25 17.82
CA ASP A 27 38.07 -63.52 19.03
C ASP A 27 37.25 -62.25 18.68
N LEU A 28 36.23 -61.92 19.49
CA LEU A 28 35.36 -60.75 19.28
C LEU A 28 36.17 -59.45 19.33
N GLU A 29 37.06 -59.32 20.31
CA GLU A 29 37.85 -58.10 20.53
C GLU A 29 38.71 -57.76 19.32
N ALA A 30 39.51 -58.72 18.85
CA ALA A 30 40.42 -58.51 17.71
C ALA A 30 39.65 -58.16 16.43
N ASN A 31 38.52 -58.84 16.21
CA ASN A 31 37.68 -58.58 15.05
C ASN A 31 36.95 -57.24 15.16
N SER A 32 36.54 -56.81 16.36
CA SER A 32 35.94 -55.49 16.59
C SER A 32 36.93 -54.38 16.28
N ILE A 33 38.18 -54.51 16.75
CA ILE A 33 39.28 -53.58 16.40
C ILE A 33 39.51 -53.56 14.90
N MET A 34 39.48 -54.73 14.25
CA MET A 34 39.67 -54.82 12.80
C MET A 34 38.50 -54.21 12.02
N MET A 35 37.26 -54.31 12.52
CA MET A 35 36.12 -53.58 11.95
C MET A 35 36.35 -52.08 12.07
N SER A 36 36.70 -51.56 13.25
CA SER A 36 37.03 -50.15 13.44
C SER A 36 38.15 -49.67 12.51
N ALA A 37 39.20 -50.47 12.33
CA ALA A 37 40.28 -50.17 11.41
C ALA A 37 39.79 -50.12 9.96
N CYS A 38 39.00 -51.11 9.52
CA CYS A 38 38.42 -51.13 8.17
C CYS A 38 37.52 -49.90 7.93
N LEU A 39 36.68 -49.53 8.90
CA LEU A 39 35.83 -48.35 8.81
C LEU A 39 36.68 -47.08 8.69
N LYS A 40 37.68 -46.89 9.58
CA LYS A 40 38.59 -45.74 9.51
C LYS A 40 39.35 -45.69 8.18
N PHE A 41 39.85 -46.82 7.66
CA PHE A 41 40.48 -46.84 6.34
C PHE A 41 39.51 -46.43 5.22
N PHE A 42 38.24 -46.83 5.28
CA PHE A 42 37.24 -46.30 4.35
C PHE A 42 37.08 -44.79 4.48
N GLU A 43 36.94 -44.26 5.71
CA GLU A 43 36.80 -42.81 5.94
C GLU A 43 37.97 -41.99 5.38
N TYR A 44 39.20 -42.52 5.45
CA TYR A 44 40.40 -41.81 4.97
C TYR A 44 40.73 -42.04 3.48
N THR A 45 40.21 -43.11 2.86
CA THR A 45 40.61 -43.49 1.49
C THR A 45 39.46 -43.52 0.49
N GLY A 46 38.21 -43.54 0.96
CA GLY A 46 37.02 -43.78 0.13
C GLY A 46 36.99 -45.18 -0.48
N ASN A 47 37.90 -46.10 -0.13
CA ASN A 47 37.96 -47.42 -0.76
C ASN A 47 36.90 -48.36 -0.18
N ILE A 48 35.84 -48.59 -0.96
CA ILE A 48 34.70 -49.43 -0.60
C ILE A 48 35.07 -50.86 -0.17
N THR A 49 36.23 -51.37 -0.59
CA THR A 49 36.69 -52.71 -0.21
C THR A 49 36.82 -52.85 1.30
N TYR A 50 37.30 -51.80 1.99
CA TYR A 50 37.40 -51.80 3.45
C TYR A 50 36.03 -51.74 4.11
N TYR A 51 35.11 -50.96 3.56
CA TYR A 51 33.75 -50.87 4.08
C TYR A 51 32.97 -52.18 3.91
N ASN A 52 33.08 -52.82 2.74
CA ASN A 52 32.52 -54.14 2.48
C ASN A 52 33.09 -55.19 3.44
N ARG A 53 34.38 -55.09 3.78
CA ARG A 53 35.01 -55.97 4.79
C ARG A 53 34.48 -55.72 6.19
N ALA A 54 34.27 -54.46 6.58
CA ALA A 54 33.64 -54.12 7.85
C ALA A 54 32.20 -54.67 7.95
N TRP A 55 31.45 -54.62 6.84
CA TRP A 55 30.10 -55.18 6.79
C TRP A 55 30.08 -56.71 6.89
N GLN A 56 31.06 -57.39 6.30
CA GLN A 56 31.23 -58.84 6.50
C GLN A 56 31.44 -59.17 7.98
N LEU A 57 32.30 -58.41 8.67
CA LEU A 57 32.52 -58.57 10.12
C LEU A 57 31.25 -58.29 10.93
N PHE A 58 30.51 -57.22 10.61
CA PHE A 58 29.21 -56.95 11.21
C PHE A 58 28.27 -58.16 11.13
N ASN A 59 28.10 -58.72 9.93
CA ASN A 59 27.27 -59.90 9.75
C ASN A 59 27.78 -61.10 10.55
N THR A 60 29.09 -61.28 10.70
CA THR A 60 29.66 -62.32 11.57
C THR A 60 29.36 -62.07 13.04
N PHE A 61 29.43 -60.82 13.51
CA PHE A 61 29.07 -60.46 14.87
C PHE A 61 27.60 -60.79 15.17
N GLU A 62 26.70 -60.36 14.30
CA GLU A 62 25.25 -60.58 14.47
C GLU A 62 24.85 -62.06 14.31
N ASN A 63 25.46 -62.79 13.38
CA ASN A 63 25.04 -64.16 13.08
C ASN A 63 25.77 -65.23 13.91
N SER A 64 26.99 -64.96 14.37
CA SER A 64 27.84 -65.98 15.02
C SER A 64 28.25 -65.64 16.45
N PHE A 65 28.57 -64.37 16.74
CA PHE A 65 28.95 -63.96 18.09
C PHE A 65 27.76 -63.63 18.99
N TYR A 66 26.69 -63.08 18.42
CA TYR A 66 25.51 -62.67 19.17
C TYR A 66 24.78 -63.87 19.79
N ASP A 67 24.51 -63.79 21.08
CA ASP A 67 23.78 -64.79 21.83
C ASP A 67 22.45 -64.20 22.31
N GLY A 68 21.40 -64.43 21.54
CA GLY A 68 20.06 -63.88 21.80
C GLY A 68 19.40 -64.40 23.07
N ALA A 69 19.91 -65.48 23.69
CA ALA A 69 19.36 -65.96 24.97
C ALA A 69 19.73 -65.04 26.14
N VAL A 70 20.85 -64.32 26.01
CA VAL A 70 21.42 -63.47 27.07
C VAL A 70 21.75 -62.05 26.58
N ASN A 71 21.30 -61.70 25.37
CA ASN A 71 21.47 -60.39 24.73
C ASN A 71 22.92 -59.85 24.79
N SER A 72 23.91 -60.71 24.52
CA SER A 72 25.33 -60.33 24.58
C SER A 72 26.20 -61.17 23.65
N TYR A 73 27.41 -60.68 23.34
CA TYR A 73 28.29 -61.33 22.38
C TYR A 73 29.29 -62.26 23.07
N LYS A 74 29.49 -63.45 22.48
CA LYS A 74 30.51 -64.44 22.87
C LYS A 74 31.91 -63.86 22.72
N SER A 75 32.90 -64.40 23.45
CA SER A 75 34.28 -63.92 23.35
C SER A 75 35.06 -64.54 22.19
N SER A 76 34.76 -65.80 21.84
CA SER A 76 35.34 -66.51 20.67
C SER A 76 34.31 -67.48 20.09
N ILE A 77 34.30 -67.60 18.76
CA ILE A 77 33.43 -68.53 18.01
C ILE A 77 34.18 -69.70 17.35
N ASP A 78 35.51 -69.69 17.36
CA ASP A 78 36.32 -70.80 16.84
C ASP A 78 37.21 -71.41 17.95
N SER A 79 37.52 -72.70 17.78
CA SER A 79 38.08 -73.59 18.80
C SER A 79 39.34 -73.02 19.49
N PRO A 80 39.33 -72.86 20.83
CA PRO A 80 38.22 -73.17 21.73
C PRO A 80 37.12 -72.10 21.67
N VAL A 81 35.88 -72.53 21.39
CA VAL A 81 34.69 -71.69 21.52
C VAL A 81 34.61 -71.20 22.96
N ASN A 82 34.47 -69.89 23.14
CA ASN A 82 34.41 -69.26 24.45
C ASN A 82 33.13 -68.43 24.56
N ASP A 83 32.09 -69.04 25.12
CA ASP A 83 30.78 -68.41 25.29
C ASP A 83 30.77 -67.35 26.41
N ASN A 84 31.87 -67.18 27.16
CA ASN A 84 31.98 -66.14 28.17
C ASN A 84 31.77 -64.76 27.54
N LYS A 85 31.09 -63.89 28.29
CA LYS A 85 30.87 -62.50 27.89
C LYS A 85 32.00 -61.66 28.46
N ASN A 86 32.68 -60.92 27.60
CA ASN A 86 33.78 -60.04 27.99
C ASN A 86 33.35 -58.58 27.79
N LEU A 87 33.23 -57.82 28.89
CA LEU A 87 32.80 -56.42 28.85
C LEU A 87 33.68 -55.58 27.92
N TYR A 88 35.01 -55.74 27.99
CA TYR A 88 35.94 -54.97 27.18
C TYR A 88 35.80 -55.29 25.69
N ALA A 89 35.66 -56.56 25.31
CA ALA A 89 35.42 -56.95 23.93
C ALA A 89 34.09 -56.39 23.39
N ASN A 90 33.04 -56.40 24.21
CA ASN A 90 31.76 -55.80 23.86
C ASN A 90 31.85 -54.26 23.74
N LEU A 91 32.62 -53.59 24.60
CA LEU A 91 32.88 -52.15 24.48
C LEU A 91 33.60 -51.80 23.16
N ARG A 92 34.58 -52.61 22.75
CA ARG A 92 35.26 -52.43 21.46
C ARG A 92 34.31 -52.61 20.27
N LEU A 93 33.38 -53.57 20.36
CA LEU A 93 32.35 -53.73 19.34
C LEU A 93 31.43 -52.51 19.28
N CYS A 94 31.00 -51.98 20.44
CA CYS A 94 30.22 -50.74 20.49
C CYS A 94 30.96 -49.56 19.84
N GLU A 95 32.26 -49.39 20.08
CA GLU A 95 33.08 -48.36 19.43
C GLU A 95 33.12 -48.54 17.90
N ALA A 96 33.22 -49.78 17.41
CA ALA A 96 33.16 -50.09 15.99
C ALA A 96 31.81 -49.72 15.38
N TYR A 97 30.70 -50.03 16.08
CA TYR A 97 29.35 -49.69 15.65
C TYR A 97 29.09 -48.19 15.64
N LEU A 98 29.63 -47.45 16.63
CA LEU A 98 29.58 -45.98 16.62
C LEU A 98 30.32 -45.41 15.42
N THR A 99 31.48 -45.96 15.06
CA THR A 99 32.22 -45.56 13.85
C THR A 99 31.43 -45.87 12.57
N ALA A 100 30.73 -47.01 12.52
CA ALA A 100 29.86 -47.33 11.38
C ALA A 100 28.67 -46.36 11.29
N PHE A 101 28.12 -45.95 12.44
CA PHE A 101 27.06 -44.95 12.51
C PHE A 101 27.53 -43.55 12.07
N GLU A 102 28.78 -43.17 12.33
CA GLU A 102 29.38 -41.95 11.76
C GLU A 102 29.44 -42.00 10.23
N ILE A 103 29.76 -43.16 9.64
CA ILE A 103 29.71 -43.31 8.18
C ILE A 103 28.27 -43.18 7.67
N TYR A 104 27.31 -43.81 8.35
CA TYR A 104 25.88 -43.70 8.03
C TYR A 104 25.41 -42.23 8.01
N SER A 105 25.77 -41.44 9.03
CA SER A 105 25.33 -40.04 9.15
C SER A 105 26.00 -39.08 8.17
N ASN A 106 27.17 -39.45 7.61
CA ASN A 106 27.89 -38.67 6.60
C ASN A 106 27.51 -39.05 5.15
N THR A 107 26.42 -39.81 4.98
CA THR A 107 25.85 -40.04 3.65
C THR A 107 24.89 -38.90 3.29
N GLN A 108 24.95 -38.46 2.05
CA GLN A 108 24.19 -37.33 1.54
C GLN A 108 23.63 -37.62 0.16
N LEU A 109 22.45 -37.08 -0.10
CA LEU A 109 21.85 -37.01 -1.43
C LEU A 109 21.91 -35.57 -1.90
N ILE A 110 22.58 -35.35 -3.02
CA ILE A 110 22.56 -34.08 -3.75
C ILE A 110 21.71 -34.28 -4.99
N SER A 111 20.74 -33.40 -5.20
CA SER A 111 19.91 -33.42 -6.40
C SER A 111 19.84 -32.03 -7.01
N GLU A 112 20.02 -31.93 -8.32
CA GLU A 112 20.04 -30.67 -9.05
C GLU A 112 19.09 -30.72 -10.25
N TYR A 113 18.36 -29.62 -10.45
CA TYR A 113 17.60 -29.40 -11.66
C TYR A 113 18.55 -29.09 -12.83
N ASN A 114 18.12 -29.37 -14.05
CA ASN A 114 18.78 -28.91 -15.27
C ASN A 114 18.78 -27.38 -15.44
N VAL A 115 17.94 -26.67 -14.70
CA VAL A 115 17.86 -25.21 -14.70
C VAL A 115 18.56 -24.62 -13.47
N THR A 116 19.04 -23.38 -13.62
CA THR A 116 19.77 -22.66 -12.56
C THR A 116 18.86 -21.96 -11.55
N SER A 117 17.55 -21.93 -11.80
CA SER A 117 16.56 -21.31 -10.90
C SER A 117 16.31 -22.18 -9.68
N GLU A 118 16.22 -21.56 -8.51
CA GLU A 118 15.90 -22.25 -7.24
C GLU A 118 14.52 -22.95 -7.29
N ILE A 119 13.54 -22.30 -7.95
CA ILE A 119 12.22 -22.87 -8.27
C ILE A 119 12.02 -22.74 -9.79
N PRO A 120 12.11 -23.84 -10.57
CA PRO A 120 11.85 -23.83 -12.01
C PRO A 120 10.38 -23.58 -12.35
N ASP A 121 10.13 -22.89 -13.44
CA ASP A 121 8.86 -22.96 -14.16
C ASP A 121 8.99 -23.95 -15.33
N PHE A 122 8.09 -24.92 -15.43
CA PHE A 122 8.04 -25.85 -16.55
C PHE A 122 6.75 -25.66 -17.35
N LEU A 123 6.87 -25.54 -18.68
CA LEU A 123 5.73 -25.49 -19.58
C LEU A 123 5.15 -26.90 -19.76
N PHE A 124 3.90 -27.12 -19.35
CA PHE A 124 3.26 -28.43 -19.50
C PHE A 124 3.11 -28.81 -20.98
N ASN A 125 3.12 -30.12 -21.28
CA ASN A 125 3.11 -30.72 -22.62
C ASN A 125 4.26 -30.25 -23.54
N GLN A 126 5.31 -29.66 -22.98
CA GLN A 126 6.46 -29.19 -23.75
C GLN A 126 7.77 -29.51 -23.02
N ASP A 127 7.88 -29.10 -21.77
CA ASP A 127 9.10 -29.24 -21.01
C ASP A 127 9.15 -30.56 -20.25
N ALA A 128 10.37 -31.02 -20.03
CA ALA A 128 10.65 -32.16 -19.18
C ALA A 128 11.48 -31.71 -17.98
N LEU A 129 11.02 -32.12 -16.80
CA LEU A 129 11.81 -32.01 -15.58
C LEU A 129 12.94 -33.03 -15.67
N ASN A 130 14.17 -32.51 -15.63
CA ASN A 130 15.37 -33.32 -15.65
C ASN A 130 16.17 -33.06 -14.38
N ILE A 131 16.37 -34.11 -13.58
CA ILE A 131 17.06 -34.04 -12.32
C ILE A 131 18.22 -35.02 -12.29
N THR A 132 19.38 -34.51 -11.92
CA THR A 132 20.54 -35.35 -11.64
C THR A 132 20.67 -35.50 -10.14
N SER A 133 20.62 -36.74 -9.66
CA SER A 133 20.79 -37.10 -8.27
C SER A 133 22.10 -37.86 -8.07
N ILE A 134 22.86 -37.45 -7.07
CA ILE A 134 24.15 -38.01 -6.69
C ILE A 134 24.03 -38.41 -5.21
N TYR A 135 24.18 -39.69 -4.93
CA TYR A 135 24.16 -40.21 -3.57
C TYR A 135 25.56 -40.67 -3.18
N SER A 136 26.11 -40.05 -2.16
CA SER A 136 27.50 -40.23 -1.78
C SER A 136 27.69 -40.27 -0.27
N TYR A 137 28.79 -40.89 0.15
CA TYR A 137 29.42 -40.59 1.42
C TYR A 137 30.36 -39.41 1.21
N SER A 138 30.26 -38.38 2.05
CA SER A 138 31.20 -37.26 2.05
C SER A 138 31.57 -36.91 3.47
N LYS A 139 32.87 -36.93 3.77
CA LYS A 139 33.39 -36.52 5.07
C LYS A 139 34.55 -35.57 4.88
N THR A 140 34.50 -34.46 5.60
CA THR A 140 35.60 -33.50 5.67
C THR A 140 36.28 -33.63 7.02
N ASP A 141 37.57 -33.97 7.00
CA ASP A 141 38.41 -34.07 8.19
C ASP A 141 39.62 -33.13 8.06
N LYS A 142 40.34 -32.93 9.15
CA LYS A 142 41.55 -32.09 9.19
C LYS A 142 42.79 -32.93 9.45
N TYR A 143 43.87 -32.63 8.75
CA TYR A 143 45.18 -33.19 9.01
C TYR A 143 46.19 -32.08 9.31
N TYR A 144 47.15 -32.36 10.19
CA TYR A 144 48.24 -31.44 10.46
C TYR A 144 49.27 -31.54 9.34
N ASN A 145 49.42 -30.48 8.55
CA ASN A 145 50.43 -30.43 7.49
C ASN A 145 51.74 -29.91 8.08
N ILE A 146 52.70 -30.83 8.29
CA ILE A 146 54.02 -30.53 8.84
C ILE A 146 54.84 -29.54 7.98
N THR A 147 54.49 -29.37 6.71
CA THR A 147 55.18 -28.46 5.79
C THR A 147 54.69 -27.03 5.95
N THR A 148 53.38 -26.84 6.12
CA THR A 148 52.75 -25.53 6.28
C THR A 148 52.64 -25.12 7.74
N GLY A 149 52.74 -26.06 8.68
CA GLY A 149 52.63 -25.82 10.12
C GLY A 149 51.19 -25.68 10.63
N ASP A 150 50.20 -25.84 9.74
CA ASP A 150 48.78 -25.60 10.00
C ASP A 150 47.93 -26.86 9.77
N TYR A 151 46.71 -26.84 10.30
CA TYR A 151 45.71 -27.88 10.01
C TYR A 151 45.00 -27.57 8.70
N GLU A 152 45.13 -28.47 7.73
CA GLU A 152 44.46 -28.40 6.44
C GLU A 152 43.27 -29.36 6.38
N SER A 153 42.23 -28.98 5.65
CA SER A 153 41.04 -29.81 5.48
C SER A 153 41.20 -30.69 4.24
N PHE A 154 40.75 -31.93 4.31
CA PHE A 154 40.61 -32.81 3.17
C PHE A 154 39.20 -33.41 3.19
N THR A 155 38.65 -33.63 2.00
CA THR A 155 37.32 -34.22 1.84
C THR A 155 37.47 -35.54 1.10
N ILE A 156 36.93 -36.60 1.70
CA ILE A 156 36.80 -37.90 1.05
C ILE A 156 35.36 -38.02 0.57
N GLU A 157 35.22 -38.29 -0.73
CA GLU A 157 33.93 -38.58 -1.35
C GLU A 157 33.94 -39.96 -1.96
N TYR A 158 32.90 -40.73 -1.65
CA TYR A 158 32.63 -42.01 -2.28
C TYR A 158 31.21 -42.03 -2.84
N GLN A 159 31.09 -42.30 -4.14
CA GLN A 159 29.81 -42.37 -4.83
C GLN A 159 29.18 -43.74 -4.64
N ILE A 160 27.95 -43.79 -4.13
CA ILE A 160 27.26 -45.04 -3.80
C ILE A 160 26.35 -45.42 -4.96
N ASP A 161 26.75 -46.47 -5.69
CA ASP A 161 26.14 -46.92 -6.93
C ASP A 161 25.12 -48.07 -6.77
N THR A 162 24.90 -48.56 -5.55
CA THR A 162 23.94 -49.66 -5.27
C THR A 162 22.63 -49.19 -4.63
N ALA A 163 22.37 -47.89 -4.65
CA ALA A 163 21.22 -47.30 -3.97
C ALA A 163 19.97 -47.26 -4.85
N SER A 164 18.80 -47.35 -4.22
CA SER A 164 17.50 -47.12 -4.86
C SER A 164 17.02 -45.71 -4.55
N ILE A 165 16.80 -44.89 -5.59
CA ILE A 165 16.23 -43.56 -5.49
C ILE A 165 14.75 -43.61 -5.89
N SER A 166 13.90 -42.97 -5.10
CA SER A 166 12.47 -42.80 -5.36
C SER A 166 12.13 -41.32 -5.51
N TYR A 167 11.43 -41.01 -6.59
CA TYR A 167 10.93 -39.69 -6.98
C TYR A 167 9.43 -39.64 -6.71
N ILE A 168 9.02 -38.87 -5.69
CA ILE A 168 7.63 -38.77 -5.25
C ILE A 168 7.13 -37.36 -5.59
N PHE A 169 6.27 -37.28 -6.60
CA PHE A 169 5.62 -36.04 -7.02
C PHE A 169 4.41 -35.77 -6.14
N LYS A 170 4.28 -34.53 -5.67
CA LYS A 170 3.13 -34.08 -4.92
C LYS A 170 2.59 -32.78 -5.50
N ASN A 171 1.27 -32.64 -5.48
CA ASN A 171 0.61 -31.38 -5.82
C ASN A 171 0.87 -30.32 -4.72
N PRO A 172 0.41 -29.07 -4.92
CA PRO A 172 0.56 -28.01 -3.91
C PRO A 172 -0.09 -28.34 -2.56
N GLU A 173 -1.11 -29.19 -2.54
CA GLU A 173 -1.78 -29.70 -1.33
C GLU A 173 -1.04 -30.88 -0.66
N ARG A 174 0.13 -31.28 -1.19
CA ARG A 174 0.97 -32.39 -0.73
C ARG A 174 0.38 -33.78 -0.95
N VAL A 175 -0.65 -33.93 -1.79
CA VAL A 175 -1.17 -35.21 -2.25
C VAL A 175 -0.20 -35.81 -3.25
N ILE A 176 0.11 -37.10 -3.09
CA ILE A 176 1.01 -37.83 -3.99
C ILE A 176 0.32 -38.04 -5.33
N LEU A 177 0.94 -37.52 -6.40
CA LEU A 177 0.48 -37.68 -7.78
C LEU A 177 1.10 -38.91 -8.42
N ASN A 178 2.40 -39.12 -8.21
CA ASN A 178 3.15 -40.20 -8.83
C ASN A 178 4.36 -40.57 -7.98
N THR A 179 4.75 -41.84 -8.02
CA THR A 179 5.98 -42.34 -7.39
C THR A 179 6.73 -43.21 -8.37
N ILE A 180 7.98 -42.87 -8.65
CA ILE A 180 8.83 -43.62 -9.59
C ILE A 180 10.14 -43.95 -8.87
N SER A 181 10.59 -45.19 -8.98
CA SER A 181 11.87 -45.63 -8.40
C SER A 181 12.85 -46.03 -9.48
N GLN A 182 14.13 -45.68 -9.29
CA GLN A 182 15.24 -46.02 -10.15
C GLN A 182 16.44 -46.47 -9.31
N GLN A 183 17.25 -47.35 -9.87
CA GLN A 183 18.55 -47.71 -9.28
C GLN A 183 19.59 -46.71 -9.70
N VAL A 184 20.53 -46.40 -8.80
CA VAL A 184 21.72 -45.64 -9.17
C VAL A 184 22.57 -46.48 -10.11
N THR A 185 22.98 -45.92 -11.23
CA THR A 185 23.89 -46.59 -12.17
C THR A 185 25.02 -45.63 -12.51
N ASN A 186 26.26 -46.01 -12.22
CA ASN A 186 27.45 -45.19 -12.54
C ASN A 186 27.49 -43.84 -11.81
N SER A 187 27.53 -43.85 -10.46
CA SER A 187 27.78 -42.69 -9.58
C SER A 187 26.76 -41.53 -9.58
N SER A 188 25.84 -41.48 -10.54
CA SER A 188 24.75 -40.50 -10.58
C SER A 188 23.53 -41.11 -11.28
N THR A 189 22.34 -40.58 -11.02
CA THR A 189 21.11 -40.97 -11.72
C THR A 189 20.46 -39.73 -12.29
N THR A 190 20.21 -39.76 -13.59
CA THR A 190 19.45 -38.72 -14.26
C THR A 190 18.02 -39.20 -14.46
N PHE A 191 17.08 -38.50 -13.83
CA PHE A 191 15.66 -38.75 -13.95
C PHE A 191 15.03 -37.71 -14.86
N LEU A 192 14.45 -38.17 -15.96
CA LEU A 192 13.73 -37.36 -16.93
C LEU A 192 12.23 -37.66 -16.82
N TYR A 193 11.43 -36.62 -16.62
CA TYR A 193 9.98 -36.73 -16.49
C TYR A 193 9.28 -35.63 -17.27
N ASN A 194 8.47 -36.02 -18.25
CA ASN A 194 7.71 -35.08 -19.07
C ASN A 194 6.59 -34.46 -18.23
N ILE A 195 6.56 -33.13 -18.15
CA ILE A 195 5.46 -32.42 -17.52
C ILE A 195 4.30 -32.43 -18.51
N THR A 196 3.22 -33.12 -18.15
CA THR A 196 2.03 -33.30 -18.99
C THR A 196 0.84 -32.55 -18.41
N ASP A 197 -0.27 -32.51 -19.13
CA ASP A 197 -1.57 -31.99 -18.69
C ASP A 197 -2.18 -32.72 -17.47
N ALA A 198 -1.62 -33.87 -17.06
CA ALA A 198 -1.92 -34.48 -15.78
C ALA A 198 -1.51 -33.60 -14.58
N PHE A 199 -0.63 -32.62 -14.79
CA PHE A 199 -0.35 -31.57 -13.82
C PHE A 199 -1.21 -30.36 -14.17
N GLU A 200 -2.09 -29.97 -13.25
CA GLU A 200 -2.78 -28.69 -13.34
C GLU A 200 -1.76 -27.54 -13.40
N ILE A 201 -2.12 -26.46 -14.10
CA ILE A 201 -1.29 -25.26 -14.12
C ILE A 201 -1.37 -24.62 -12.74
N GLY A 202 -0.21 -24.39 -12.14
CA GLY A 202 -0.14 -23.93 -10.76
C GLY A 202 1.27 -23.84 -10.23
N GLN A 203 1.38 -23.26 -9.05
CA GLN A 203 2.65 -23.05 -8.36
C GLN A 203 2.76 -23.95 -7.13
N GLY A 204 3.99 -24.28 -6.76
CA GLY A 204 4.28 -25.00 -5.51
C GLY A 204 4.12 -26.51 -5.61
N TYR A 205 4.39 -27.11 -6.77
CA TYR A 205 4.55 -28.57 -6.85
C TYR A 205 5.81 -29.01 -6.12
N TYR A 206 5.76 -30.18 -5.52
CA TYR A 206 6.87 -30.76 -4.78
C TYR A 206 7.36 -32.03 -5.42
N LEU A 207 8.68 -32.16 -5.50
CA LEU A 207 9.33 -33.43 -5.76
C LEU A 207 10.15 -33.81 -4.53
N GLN A 208 9.70 -34.85 -3.84
CA GLN A 208 10.47 -35.47 -2.77
C GLN A 208 11.30 -36.61 -3.36
N ILE A 209 12.62 -36.46 -3.27
CA ILE A 209 13.58 -37.45 -3.73
C ILE A 209 14.09 -38.17 -2.48
N PHE A 210 13.88 -39.46 -2.42
CA PHE A 210 14.26 -40.31 -1.29
C PHE A 210 15.22 -41.38 -1.76
N VAL A 211 16.33 -41.58 -1.06
CA VAL A 211 17.29 -42.64 -1.37
C VAL A 211 17.42 -43.61 -0.21
N ASN A 212 17.48 -44.88 -0.56
CA ASN A 212 17.74 -45.98 0.35
C ASN A 212 18.80 -46.90 -0.23
N SER A 213 19.79 -47.28 0.58
CA SER A 213 20.80 -48.26 0.23
C SER A 213 21.04 -49.18 1.41
N THR A 214 21.27 -50.44 1.13
CA THR A 214 21.79 -51.36 2.13
C THR A 214 23.16 -50.85 2.58
N ASN A 215 23.40 -50.81 3.89
CA ASN A 215 24.63 -50.37 4.58
C ASN A 215 24.85 -48.86 4.72
N PHE A 216 24.28 -48.04 3.85
CA PHE A 216 24.47 -46.57 3.90
C PHE A 216 23.23 -45.86 4.44
N GLY A 217 23.37 -44.58 4.83
CA GLY A 217 22.31 -43.82 5.46
C GLY A 217 21.21 -43.35 4.52
N THR A 218 19.95 -43.53 4.92
CA THR A 218 18.83 -42.98 4.15
C THR A 218 18.93 -41.47 4.07
N SER A 219 18.74 -40.90 2.88
CA SER A 219 18.75 -39.45 2.68
C SER A 219 17.55 -39.01 1.84
N HIS A 220 17.18 -37.74 1.95
CA HIS A 220 16.10 -37.20 1.15
C HIS A 220 16.34 -35.72 0.86
N VAL A 221 15.84 -35.29 -0.29
CA VAL A 221 15.85 -33.90 -0.74
C VAL A 221 14.44 -33.54 -1.18
N LEU A 222 13.99 -32.36 -0.79
CA LEU A 222 12.75 -31.77 -1.29
C LEU A 222 13.09 -30.68 -2.30
N LYS A 223 12.47 -30.75 -3.47
CA LYS A 223 12.57 -29.72 -4.49
C LYS A 223 11.20 -29.18 -4.87
N GLN A 224 11.14 -27.92 -5.24
CA GLN A 224 9.90 -27.24 -5.66
C GLN A 224 10.00 -26.82 -7.11
N PHE A 225 8.87 -26.87 -7.81
CA PHE A 225 8.74 -26.37 -9.18
C PHE A 225 7.31 -25.89 -9.44
N ASN A 226 7.13 -25.13 -10.52
CA ASN A 226 5.83 -24.67 -10.99
C ASN A 226 5.52 -25.25 -12.35
N VAL A 227 4.24 -25.35 -12.65
CA VAL A 227 3.73 -25.75 -13.96
C VAL A 227 3.00 -24.55 -14.55
N ILE A 228 3.49 -24.04 -15.67
CA ILE A 228 2.95 -22.86 -16.33
C ILE A 228 2.39 -23.20 -17.71
N SER A 229 1.45 -22.41 -18.19
CA SER A 229 0.83 -22.64 -19.49
C SER A 229 1.67 -22.18 -20.68
N GLY A 230 2.58 -21.24 -20.47
CA GLY A 230 3.30 -20.55 -21.55
C GLY A 230 2.47 -19.45 -22.24
N LEU A 231 1.31 -19.07 -21.70
CA LEU A 231 0.59 -17.87 -22.12
C LEU A 231 0.86 -16.74 -21.14
N VAL A 232 1.35 -15.62 -21.65
CA VAL A 232 1.66 -14.44 -20.84
C VAL A 232 0.79 -13.27 -21.29
N ALA A 233 -0.03 -12.76 -20.37
CA ALA A 233 -0.83 -11.56 -20.61
C ALA A 233 0.00 -10.29 -20.46
N SER A 234 -0.19 -9.35 -21.38
CA SER A 234 0.22 -7.96 -21.24
C SER A 234 -0.92 -7.12 -20.63
N PRO A 235 -0.67 -5.87 -20.20
CA PRO A 235 -1.73 -4.98 -19.72
C PRO A 235 -2.88 -4.85 -20.72
N ILE A 236 -4.12 -4.91 -20.22
CA ILE A 236 -5.33 -4.76 -21.02
C ILE A 236 -5.38 -3.32 -21.55
N LEU A 237 -5.45 -3.18 -22.87
CA LEU A 237 -5.54 -1.90 -23.55
C LEU A 237 -7.00 -1.48 -23.71
N GLY A 238 -7.26 -0.19 -23.50
CA GLY A 238 -8.59 0.40 -23.67
C GLY A 238 -9.53 0.23 -22.48
N LEU A 239 -9.14 -0.45 -21.40
CA LEU A 239 -9.95 -0.60 -20.19
C LEU A 239 -9.83 0.65 -19.29
N PRO A 240 -10.90 1.44 -19.09
CA PRO A 240 -10.88 2.63 -18.23
C PRO A 240 -10.92 2.26 -16.73
N ALA A 241 -10.82 3.25 -15.86
CA ALA A 241 -11.00 3.06 -14.41
C ALA A 241 -12.48 2.81 -14.02
N ILE A 242 -13.42 3.42 -14.76
CA ILE A 242 -14.86 3.30 -14.54
C ILE A 242 -15.53 2.88 -15.85
N LEU A 243 -16.39 1.85 -15.78
CA LEU A 243 -17.29 1.46 -16.86
C LEU A 243 -18.68 2.00 -16.58
N TYR A 244 -19.15 2.90 -17.44
CA TYR A 244 -20.52 3.43 -17.34
C TYR A 244 -21.53 2.45 -17.97
N GLN A 245 -22.75 2.40 -17.42
CA GLN A 245 -23.83 1.55 -17.93
C GLN A 245 -24.29 2.00 -19.33
N GLY A 246 -24.37 1.06 -20.29
CA GLY A 246 -24.92 1.28 -21.63
C GLY A 246 -23.90 1.39 -22.79
N PRO A 247 -22.81 2.17 -22.70
CA PRO A 247 -21.78 2.23 -23.73
C PRO A 247 -21.15 0.87 -24.05
N ILE A 248 -20.84 0.66 -25.33
CA ILE A 248 -19.99 -0.44 -25.78
C ILE A 248 -18.55 0.06 -25.83
N LEU A 249 -17.65 -0.63 -25.14
CA LEU A 249 -16.23 -0.33 -25.09
C LEU A 249 -15.44 -1.51 -25.65
N ASN A 250 -14.56 -1.23 -26.62
CA ASN A 250 -13.68 -2.25 -27.17
C ASN A 250 -12.38 -2.27 -26.36
N ILE A 251 -12.06 -3.41 -25.77
CA ILE A 251 -10.79 -3.65 -25.10
C ILE A 251 -9.94 -4.66 -25.88
N THR A 252 -8.64 -4.62 -25.67
CA THR A 252 -7.70 -5.57 -26.27
C THR A 252 -6.80 -6.16 -25.19
N ILE A 253 -6.70 -7.48 -25.16
CA ILE A 253 -5.81 -8.24 -24.29
C ILE A 253 -4.70 -8.83 -25.17
N PRO A 254 -3.48 -8.25 -25.16
CA PRO A 254 -2.35 -8.82 -25.86
C PRO A 254 -1.83 -10.04 -25.09
N ILE A 255 -1.87 -11.21 -25.72
CA ILE A 255 -1.39 -12.46 -25.15
C ILE A 255 -0.20 -12.95 -25.96
N ASN A 256 0.92 -13.19 -25.28
CA ASN A 256 2.10 -13.79 -25.88
C ASN A 256 2.10 -15.30 -25.63
N ASN A 257 2.16 -16.10 -26.70
CA ASN A 257 2.33 -17.53 -26.62
C ASN A 257 3.82 -17.89 -26.68
N THR A 258 4.42 -18.23 -25.53
CA THR A 258 5.83 -18.63 -25.44
C THR A 258 6.07 -20.10 -25.77
N ARG A 259 5.00 -20.87 -26.04
CA ARG A 259 5.09 -22.28 -26.40
C ARG A 259 5.65 -22.45 -27.80
N ASN A 260 6.31 -23.58 -28.05
CA ASN A 260 6.83 -23.97 -29.36
C ASN A 260 5.77 -24.53 -30.33
N GLN A 261 4.51 -24.59 -29.90
CA GLN A 261 3.37 -25.08 -30.68
C GLN A 261 2.19 -24.11 -30.59
N ASN A 262 1.36 -24.11 -31.64
CA ASN A 262 0.12 -23.35 -31.66
C ASN A 262 -0.88 -23.95 -30.67
N VAL A 263 -1.73 -23.11 -30.09
CA VAL A 263 -2.80 -23.54 -29.19
C VAL A 263 -4.10 -22.90 -29.61
N ASN A 264 -5.17 -23.69 -29.70
CA ASN A 264 -6.51 -23.21 -29.98
C ASN A 264 -7.27 -23.15 -28.66
N LEU A 265 -7.69 -21.96 -28.26
CA LEU A 265 -8.37 -21.75 -26.99
C LEU A 265 -9.73 -21.11 -27.22
N THR A 266 -10.71 -21.58 -26.46
CA THR A 266 -11.94 -20.86 -26.23
C THR A 266 -11.67 -19.81 -25.17
N VAL A 267 -11.78 -18.55 -25.55
CA VAL A 267 -11.61 -17.41 -24.65
C VAL A 267 -12.98 -16.85 -24.30
N SER A 268 -13.30 -16.80 -23.02
CA SER A 268 -14.53 -16.18 -22.51
C SER A 268 -14.21 -14.94 -21.67
N MET A 269 -15.12 -13.98 -21.75
CA MET A 269 -15.22 -12.88 -20.80
C MET A 269 -16.47 -13.11 -19.94
N GLU A 270 -16.28 -13.11 -18.63
CA GLU A 270 -17.31 -13.36 -17.64
C GLU A 270 -17.37 -12.19 -16.65
N GLY A 271 -18.57 -11.70 -16.37
CA GLY A 271 -18.79 -10.66 -15.37
C GLY A 271 -20.25 -10.54 -15.00
N ILE A 272 -20.52 -10.15 -13.74
CA ILE A 272 -21.88 -9.89 -13.30
C ILE A 272 -22.37 -8.64 -14.04
N ASN A 273 -23.50 -8.76 -14.75
CA ASN A 273 -24.13 -7.66 -15.49
C ASN A 273 -23.27 -7.08 -16.64
N ILE A 274 -22.37 -7.89 -17.18
CA ILE A 274 -21.65 -7.64 -18.43
C ILE A 274 -22.15 -8.65 -19.45
N ILE A 275 -22.25 -8.24 -20.71
CA ILE A 275 -22.57 -9.18 -21.80
C ILE A 275 -21.39 -10.13 -21.98
N ASN A 276 -21.59 -11.41 -21.64
CA ASN A 276 -20.58 -12.43 -21.84
C ASN A 276 -20.31 -12.62 -23.32
N ASP A 277 -19.04 -12.71 -23.68
CA ASP A 277 -18.58 -12.94 -25.03
C ASP A 277 -17.62 -14.13 -25.03
N ILE A 278 -17.75 -14.99 -26.04
CA ILE A 278 -16.98 -16.23 -26.17
C ILE A 278 -16.48 -16.32 -27.61
N GLN A 279 -15.18 -16.55 -27.74
CA GLN A 279 -14.51 -16.64 -29.03
C GLN A 279 -13.45 -17.73 -29.05
N ASP A 280 -13.37 -18.46 -30.16
CA ASP A 280 -12.30 -19.43 -30.38
C ASP A 280 -11.14 -18.75 -31.12
N ILE A 281 -9.97 -18.76 -30.52
CA ILE A 281 -8.78 -18.07 -31.03
C ILE A 281 -7.60 -19.05 -31.12
N ALA A 282 -6.90 -18.99 -32.26
CA ALA A 282 -5.62 -19.66 -32.44
C ALA A 282 -4.47 -18.75 -31.99
N PHE A 283 -3.73 -19.18 -30.99
CA PHE A 283 -2.52 -18.53 -30.50
C PHE A 283 -1.30 -19.15 -31.19
N ASN A 284 -0.72 -18.43 -32.15
CA ASN A 284 0.45 -18.91 -32.88
C ASN A 284 1.71 -18.88 -32.01
N THR A 285 2.58 -19.87 -32.20
CA THR A 285 3.88 -20.00 -31.53
C THR A 285 4.73 -18.74 -31.61
N LEU A 286 5.22 -18.25 -30.46
CA LEU A 286 6.13 -17.10 -30.32
C LEU A 286 5.59 -15.81 -30.96
N VAL A 287 4.28 -15.69 -31.06
CA VAL A 287 3.59 -14.52 -31.61
C VAL A 287 2.69 -13.90 -30.55
N LEU A 288 2.69 -12.57 -30.51
CA LEU A 288 1.73 -11.79 -29.75
C LEU A 288 0.39 -11.78 -30.49
N THR A 289 -0.65 -12.35 -29.89
CA THR A 289 -2.02 -12.33 -30.41
C THR A 289 -2.85 -11.33 -29.62
N ASN A 290 -3.52 -10.41 -30.31
CA ASN A 290 -4.44 -9.47 -29.71
C ASN A 290 -5.85 -10.06 -29.65
N VAL A 291 -6.36 -10.23 -28.44
CA VAL A 291 -7.73 -10.71 -28.19
C VAL A 291 -8.62 -9.52 -27.92
N THR A 292 -9.60 -9.27 -28.76
CA THR A 292 -10.52 -8.14 -28.62
C THR A 292 -11.83 -8.57 -27.98
N PHE A 293 -12.35 -7.77 -27.05
CA PHE A 293 -13.68 -7.95 -26.47
C PHE A 293 -14.46 -6.65 -26.55
N ASN A 294 -15.77 -6.78 -26.76
CA ASN A 294 -16.71 -5.66 -26.65
C ASN A 294 -17.40 -5.74 -25.28
N ILE A 295 -17.00 -4.86 -24.37
CA ILE A 295 -17.59 -4.76 -23.04
C ILE A 295 -18.81 -3.85 -23.11
N THR A 296 -19.94 -4.33 -22.61
CA THR A 296 -21.12 -3.51 -22.37
C THR A 296 -21.68 -3.85 -20.99
N THR A 297 -21.81 -2.85 -20.15
CA THR A 297 -22.43 -2.98 -18.82
C THR A 297 -23.95 -2.78 -18.96
N THR A 298 -24.75 -3.70 -18.41
CA THR A 298 -26.21 -3.60 -18.46
C THR A 298 -26.73 -2.47 -17.56
N PHE A 299 -27.93 -1.96 -17.85
CA PHE A 299 -28.54 -0.88 -17.07
C PHE A 299 -28.87 -1.24 -15.62
N ASP A 300 -29.05 -2.53 -15.34
CA ASP A 300 -29.36 -3.05 -14.00
C ASP A 300 -28.08 -3.42 -13.22
N ALA A 301 -26.90 -3.11 -13.76
CA ALA A 301 -25.64 -3.41 -13.11
C ALA A 301 -25.49 -2.67 -11.78
N ALA A 302 -25.09 -3.39 -10.73
CA ALA A 302 -24.80 -2.78 -9.44
C ALA A 302 -23.60 -1.82 -9.55
N ILE A 303 -23.77 -0.61 -9.01
CA ILE A 303 -22.75 0.44 -8.98
C ILE A 303 -21.63 0.09 -8.00
N GLY A 304 -20.40 0.50 -8.35
CA GLY A 304 -19.20 0.25 -7.57
C GLY A 304 -18.39 -0.94 -8.11
N PRO A 305 -17.48 -1.51 -7.29
CA PRO A 305 -16.46 -2.43 -7.78
C PRO A 305 -17.06 -3.78 -8.19
N GLN A 306 -16.76 -4.21 -9.41
CA GLN A 306 -17.15 -5.51 -9.97
C GLN A 306 -15.96 -6.24 -10.56
N ASN A 307 -16.01 -7.58 -10.54
CA ASN A 307 -15.00 -8.43 -11.16
C ASN A 307 -15.35 -8.72 -12.63
N ILE A 308 -14.36 -8.53 -13.49
CA ILE A 308 -14.33 -9.06 -14.86
C ILE A 308 -13.27 -10.15 -14.91
N ILE A 309 -13.65 -11.32 -15.37
CA ILE A 309 -12.79 -12.50 -15.48
C ILE A 309 -12.64 -12.82 -16.96
N PHE A 310 -11.39 -12.94 -17.42
CA PHE A 310 -11.07 -13.44 -18.76
C PHE A 310 -10.46 -14.82 -18.61
N ILE A 311 -11.09 -15.80 -19.23
CA ILE A 311 -10.73 -17.21 -19.09
C ILE A 311 -10.31 -17.75 -20.45
N PHE A 312 -9.13 -18.36 -20.52
CA PHE A 312 -8.57 -18.97 -21.71
C PHE A 312 -8.50 -20.48 -21.49
N LYS A 313 -9.36 -21.25 -22.16
CA LYS A 313 -9.51 -22.70 -21.94
C LYS A 313 -9.34 -23.50 -23.22
N GLU A 314 -8.79 -24.69 -23.06
CA GLU A 314 -8.90 -25.77 -24.05
C GLU A 314 -9.53 -26.97 -23.34
N ASN A 315 -10.72 -27.39 -23.78
CA ASN A 315 -11.50 -28.42 -23.09
C ASN A 315 -11.69 -28.06 -21.59
N ASN A 316 -11.16 -28.88 -20.67
CA ASN A 316 -11.24 -28.67 -19.23
C ASN A 316 -10.01 -27.96 -18.64
N ILE A 317 -8.99 -27.65 -19.43
CA ILE A 317 -7.73 -27.07 -18.95
C ILE A 317 -7.80 -25.55 -19.10
N THR A 318 -7.66 -24.83 -17.97
CA THR A 318 -7.51 -23.37 -17.97
C THR A 318 -6.05 -23.01 -18.17
N TYR A 319 -5.72 -22.46 -19.34
CA TYR A 319 -4.36 -22.02 -19.66
C TYR A 319 -4.02 -20.69 -18.99
N LEU A 320 -4.99 -19.78 -18.89
CA LEU A 320 -4.79 -18.46 -18.33
C LEU A 320 -6.11 -17.94 -17.78
N GLU A 321 -6.04 -17.31 -16.62
CA GLU A 321 -7.15 -16.60 -16.00
C GLU A 321 -6.67 -15.20 -15.61
N ILE A 322 -7.42 -14.18 -16.01
CA ILE A 322 -7.13 -12.79 -15.69
C ILE A 322 -8.34 -12.20 -14.98
N ILE A 323 -8.18 -11.83 -13.72
CA ILE A 323 -9.22 -11.18 -12.92
C ILE A 323 -8.90 -9.69 -12.80
N LYS A 324 -9.87 -8.83 -13.13
CA LYS A 324 -9.78 -7.37 -12.98
C LYS A 324 -10.97 -6.84 -12.21
N ILE A 325 -10.69 -6.00 -11.21
CA ILE A 325 -11.70 -5.24 -10.48
C ILE A 325 -11.85 -3.89 -11.19
N ILE A 326 -13.09 -3.51 -11.52
CA ILE A 326 -13.41 -2.24 -12.16
C ILE A 326 -14.68 -1.63 -11.56
N ASP A 327 -14.73 -0.32 -11.42
CA ASP A 327 -15.90 0.37 -10.90
C ASP A 327 -16.96 0.54 -11.98
N ILE A 328 -18.20 0.21 -11.67
CA ILE A 328 -19.35 0.48 -12.53
C ILE A 328 -20.00 1.79 -12.10
N GLY A 329 -20.15 2.72 -13.04
CA GLY A 329 -20.86 3.99 -12.89
C GLY A 329 -22.22 3.99 -13.60
N TYR A 330 -23.08 4.95 -13.27
CA TYR A 330 -24.37 5.11 -13.93
C TYR A 330 -24.24 5.48 -15.41
N SER A 331 -25.33 5.37 -16.18
CA SER A 331 -25.36 5.77 -17.59
C SER A 331 -25.18 7.27 -17.85
N PHE A 332 -25.11 8.08 -16.80
CA PHE A 332 -24.82 9.51 -16.79
C PHE A 332 -23.98 9.84 -15.56
N ASP A 333 -23.32 11.00 -15.57
CA ASP A 333 -22.52 11.48 -14.43
C ASP A 333 -22.51 13.01 -14.41
N TYR A 334 -21.98 13.59 -13.33
CA TYR A 334 -21.81 15.03 -13.20
C TYR A 334 -20.40 15.40 -12.74
N THR A 335 -19.91 16.53 -13.22
CA THR A 335 -18.59 17.07 -12.88
C THR A 335 -18.65 18.58 -12.72
N ASN A 336 -17.57 19.17 -12.21
CA ASN A 336 -17.40 20.63 -12.11
C ASN A 336 -18.56 21.35 -11.39
N PHE A 337 -19.03 20.78 -10.27
CA PHE A 337 -19.99 21.48 -9.43
C PHE A 337 -19.34 22.69 -8.77
N ILE A 338 -19.78 23.89 -9.14
CA ILE A 338 -19.32 25.19 -8.65
C ILE A 338 -20.54 25.91 -8.05
N TYR A 339 -20.37 26.48 -6.86
CA TYR A 339 -21.41 27.23 -6.17
C TYR A 339 -20.79 28.43 -5.44
N GLN A 340 -21.60 29.46 -5.18
CA GLN A 340 -21.20 30.57 -4.32
C GLN A 340 -21.25 30.16 -2.85
N ASN A 341 -20.13 30.27 -2.14
CA ASN A 341 -20.01 29.87 -0.75
C ASN A 341 -20.49 30.94 0.25
N SER A 342 -20.65 32.19 -0.19
CA SER A 342 -21.24 33.27 0.60
C SER A 342 -22.18 34.12 -0.27
N ILE A 343 -23.32 34.53 0.30
CA ILE A 343 -24.37 35.28 -0.40
C ILE A 343 -24.91 36.40 0.47
N VAL A 344 -25.20 37.55 -0.14
CA VAL A 344 -25.83 38.66 0.57
C VAL A 344 -27.30 38.34 0.78
N ASN A 345 -27.79 38.57 2.00
CA ASN A 345 -29.21 38.45 2.34
C ASN A 345 -30.12 39.13 1.28
N GLY A 346 -31.10 38.36 0.77
CA GLY A 346 -32.06 38.82 -0.24
C GLY A 346 -31.56 38.74 -1.69
N VAL A 347 -30.39 38.16 -1.94
CA VAL A 347 -29.82 37.94 -3.27
C VAL A 347 -29.72 36.44 -3.56
N SER A 348 -30.13 36.03 -4.77
CA SER A 348 -30.04 34.65 -5.23
C SER A 348 -28.58 34.19 -5.35
N ALA A 349 -28.30 32.93 -4.97
CA ALA A 349 -26.99 32.33 -5.17
C ALA A 349 -26.89 31.65 -6.53
N PHE A 350 -25.70 31.64 -7.10
CA PHE A 350 -25.42 30.92 -8.33
C PHE A 350 -24.79 29.56 -8.06
N ALA A 351 -25.36 28.52 -8.70
CA ALA A 351 -24.78 27.18 -8.77
C ALA A 351 -24.69 26.70 -10.22
N SER A 352 -23.67 25.92 -10.53
CA SER A 352 -23.48 25.33 -11.86
C SER A 352 -22.83 23.96 -11.78
N LEU A 353 -23.15 23.09 -12.73
CA LEU A 353 -22.52 21.78 -12.89
C LEU A 353 -22.54 21.34 -14.34
N THR A 354 -21.67 20.40 -14.66
CA THR A 354 -21.59 19.80 -15.99
C THR A 354 -22.16 18.39 -15.94
N LEU A 355 -23.29 18.18 -16.61
CA LEU A 355 -23.91 16.87 -16.78
C LEU A 355 -23.36 16.18 -18.03
N ILE A 356 -23.16 14.86 -17.93
CA ILE A 356 -22.61 14.03 -18.99
C ILE A 356 -23.56 12.86 -19.23
N ASN A 357 -24.04 12.69 -20.45
CA ASN A 357 -24.77 11.49 -20.87
C ASN A 357 -23.82 10.54 -21.59
N PHE A 358 -23.60 9.33 -21.06
CA PHE A 358 -22.73 8.35 -21.73
C PHE A 358 -23.45 7.54 -22.80
N LEU A 359 -24.78 7.56 -22.85
CA LEU A 359 -25.53 6.72 -23.78
C LEU A 359 -25.29 7.13 -25.24
N PRO A 360 -24.90 6.19 -26.12
CA PRO A 360 -24.50 6.50 -27.47
C PRO A 360 -25.66 6.84 -28.41
N ASN A 361 -26.86 6.31 -28.13
CA ASN A 361 -28.03 6.37 -29.02
C ASN A 361 -29.33 6.70 -28.26
N ALA A 362 -29.23 7.31 -27.06
CA ALA A 362 -30.39 7.60 -26.23
C ALA A 362 -30.25 8.92 -25.49
N THR A 363 -31.31 9.73 -25.53
CA THR A 363 -31.46 10.93 -24.72
C THR A 363 -31.84 10.58 -23.29
N GLN A 364 -31.37 11.37 -22.33
CA GLN A 364 -31.73 11.23 -20.92
C GLN A 364 -32.34 12.53 -20.39
N THR A 365 -33.30 12.37 -19.49
CA THR A 365 -33.92 13.47 -18.76
C THR A 365 -33.61 13.29 -17.29
N LEU A 366 -32.97 14.29 -16.68
CA LEU A 366 -32.52 14.30 -15.30
C LEU A 366 -33.17 15.48 -14.56
N ASN A 367 -33.54 15.29 -13.31
CA ASN A 367 -33.97 16.35 -12.41
C ASN A 367 -32.82 16.73 -11.49
N VAL A 368 -32.43 17.99 -11.51
CA VAL A 368 -31.52 18.56 -10.51
C VAL A 368 -32.36 19.34 -9.51
N SER A 369 -32.24 19.01 -8.24
CA SER A 369 -32.93 19.70 -7.16
C SER A 369 -32.00 20.11 -6.04
N PHE A 370 -32.32 21.24 -5.41
CA PHE A 370 -31.59 21.80 -4.29
C PHE A 370 -32.53 21.93 -3.09
N TYR A 371 -32.06 21.50 -1.93
CA TYR A 371 -32.79 21.55 -0.68
C TYR A 371 -31.98 22.28 0.38
N GLU A 372 -32.60 23.22 1.08
CA GLU A 372 -32.08 23.88 2.28
C GLU A 372 -32.76 23.23 3.48
N ASP A 373 -31.99 22.55 4.33
CA ASP A 373 -32.51 21.85 5.52
C ASP A 373 -33.82 21.04 5.25
N ASP A 374 -33.77 20.24 4.18
CA ASP A 374 -34.87 19.42 3.63
C ASP A 374 -36.06 20.17 2.98
N VAL A 375 -36.00 21.49 2.89
CA VAL A 375 -36.97 22.33 2.16
C VAL A 375 -36.51 22.52 0.71
N LEU A 376 -37.38 22.21 -0.25
CA LEU A 376 -37.06 22.36 -1.66
C LEU A 376 -36.91 23.83 -2.05
N ILE A 377 -35.72 24.21 -2.53
CA ILE A 377 -35.41 25.54 -3.07
C ILE A 377 -35.78 25.59 -4.56
N LEU A 378 -35.20 24.66 -5.33
CA LEU A 378 -35.32 24.61 -6.78
C LEU A 378 -35.39 23.16 -7.24
N ARG A 379 -36.20 22.89 -8.26
CA ARG A 379 -36.17 21.64 -9.03
C ARG A 379 -36.31 21.98 -10.51
N GLU A 380 -35.31 21.58 -11.30
CA GLU A 380 -35.31 21.81 -12.73
C GLU A 380 -35.03 20.51 -13.49
N GLU A 381 -35.79 20.30 -14.56
CA GLU A 381 -35.62 19.17 -15.46
C GLU A 381 -34.66 19.54 -16.59
N THR A 382 -33.59 18.76 -16.76
CA THR A 382 -32.59 18.94 -17.81
C THR A 382 -32.62 17.77 -18.79
N HIS A 383 -32.79 18.10 -20.07
CA HIS A 383 -32.63 17.14 -21.17
C HIS A 383 -31.17 17.11 -21.65
N LEU A 384 -30.65 15.90 -21.82
CA LEU A 384 -29.34 15.57 -22.38
C LEU A 384 -29.52 14.68 -23.61
N ASN A 385 -29.00 15.13 -24.74
CA ASN A 385 -28.89 14.35 -25.97
C ASN A 385 -27.85 13.24 -25.83
N GLU A 386 -27.83 12.33 -26.79
CA GLU A 386 -26.84 11.25 -26.85
C GLU A 386 -25.41 11.79 -26.84
N ARG A 387 -24.55 11.24 -25.97
CA ARG A 387 -23.14 11.68 -25.77
C ARG A 387 -22.96 13.17 -25.46
N GLU A 388 -24.00 13.85 -24.99
CA GLU A 388 -23.92 15.28 -24.70
C GLU A 388 -23.20 15.54 -23.36
N ILE A 389 -22.34 16.56 -23.38
CA ILE A 389 -21.78 17.19 -22.19
C ILE A 389 -22.39 18.59 -22.13
N LYS A 390 -23.18 18.86 -21.09
CA LYS A 390 -23.95 20.10 -20.97
C LYS A 390 -23.72 20.74 -19.61
N THR A 391 -23.28 21.99 -19.61
CA THR A 391 -23.23 22.81 -18.39
C THR A 391 -24.58 23.45 -18.17
N VAL A 392 -25.08 23.35 -16.94
CA VAL A 392 -26.34 23.92 -16.48
C VAL A 392 -26.08 24.90 -15.35
N TYR A 393 -26.94 25.90 -15.26
CA TYR A 393 -26.81 27.05 -14.37
C TYR A 393 -28.11 27.22 -13.61
N TYR A 394 -28.01 27.45 -12.30
CA TYR A 394 -29.14 27.54 -11.40
C TYR A 394 -29.00 28.78 -10.52
N ASP A 395 -30.07 29.56 -10.48
CA ASP A 395 -30.25 30.66 -9.53
C ASP A 395 -31.05 30.11 -8.34
N LEU A 396 -30.44 30.12 -7.17
CA LEU A 396 -30.96 29.56 -5.93
C LEU A 396 -31.49 30.71 -5.06
N ASP A 397 -32.80 30.79 -4.93
CA ASP A 397 -33.48 31.80 -4.11
C ASP A 397 -33.63 31.29 -2.66
N TYR A 398 -32.81 31.82 -1.76
CA TYR A 398 -32.89 31.50 -0.33
C TYR A 398 -34.01 32.32 0.32
N LEU A 399 -34.81 31.68 1.17
CA LEU A 399 -35.92 32.34 1.86
C LEU A 399 -35.49 33.02 3.17
N ASP A 400 -34.29 32.71 3.67
CA ASP A 400 -33.81 33.23 4.94
C ASP A 400 -33.32 34.68 4.84
N THR A 401 -33.60 35.45 5.88
CA THR A 401 -33.25 36.86 6.03
C THR A 401 -32.24 37.11 7.17
N GLU A 402 -31.74 36.07 7.83
CA GLU A 402 -30.77 36.18 8.93
C GLU A 402 -29.38 35.69 8.52
N THR A 403 -28.34 36.29 9.10
CA THR A 403 -26.95 35.92 8.85
C THR A 403 -26.59 34.63 9.56
N HIS A 404 -26.39 33.55 8.81
CA HIS A 404 -26.02 32.24 9.33
C HIS A 404 -25.51 31.32 8.20
N LEU A 405 -25.06 30.12 8.58
CA LEU A 405 -24.59 29.10 7.65
C LEU A 405 -25.76 28.15 7.30
N VAL A 406 -26.10 28.09 6.01
CA VAL A 406 -27.13 27.22 5.45
C VAL A 406 -26.50 25.94 4.92
N ASN A 407 -27.13 24.80 5.19
CA ASN A 407 -26.76 23.51 4.64
C ASN A 407 -27.65 23.16 3.44
N VAL A 408 -27.03 22.97 2.28
CA VAL A 408 -27.71 22.70 1.02
C VAL A 408 -27.37 21.31 0.50
N ILE A 409 -28.40 20.56 0.10
CA ILE A 409 -28.28 19.25 -0.54
C ILE A 409 -28.69 19.39 -2.00
N MET A 410 -27.75 19.11 -2.91
CA MET A 410 -28.02 18.92 -4.33
C MET A 410 -28.30 17.45 -4.62
N ASN A 411 -29.43 17.16 -5.26
CA ASN A 411 -29.79 15.82 -5.72
C ASN A 411 -29.93 15.80 -7.25
N ILE A 412 -29.37 14.77 -7.89
CA ILE A 412 -29.62 14.45 -9.30
C ILE A 412 -30.43 13.17 -9.35
N SER A 413 -31.64 13.26 -9.91
CA SER A 413 -32.64 12.20 -9.86
C SER A 413 -33.29 11.94 -11.22
N LYS A 414 -33.88 10.76 -11.38
CA LYS A 414 -34.72 10.40 -12.54
C LYS A 414 -35.98 9.71 -12.00
N GLY A 415 -37.13 10.34 -12.21
CA GLY A 415 -38.35 9.96 -11.49
C GLY A 415 -38.19 10.18 -9.98
N ASP A 416 -38.42 9.14 -9.19
CA ASP A 416 -38.28 9.15 -7.73
C ASP A 416 -36.92 8.65 -7.23
N THR A 417 -36.06 8.16 -8.13
CA THR A 417 -34.75 7.62 -7.78
C THR A 417 -33.68 8.72 -7.79
N ILE A 418 -33.01 8.91 -6.65
CA ILE A 418 -31.84 9.79 -6.52
C ILE A 418 -30.58 8.98 -6.84
N PHE A 419 -29.81 9.45 -7.82
CA PHE A 419 -28.57 8.80 -8.27
C PHE A 419 -27.33 9.42 -7.64
N TYR A 420 -27.33 10.74 -7.50
CA TYR A 420 -26.27 11.50 -6.88
C TYR A 420 -26.84 12.46 -5.84
N SER A 421 -26.16 12.57 -4.70
CA SER A 421 -26.46 13.54 -3.67
C SER A 421 -25.17 14.18 -3.19
N LYS A 422 -25.15 15.51 -3.08
CA LYS A 422 -23.99 16.27 -2.59
C LYS A 422 -24.44 17.35 -1.62
N GLN A 423 -23.85 17.31 -0.44
CA GLN A 423 -24.07 18.31 0.61
C GLN A 423 -22.98 19.38 0.55
N PHE A 424 -23.37 20.65 0.71
CA PHE A 424 -22.46 21.80 0.76
C PHE A 424 -23.06 22.93 1.60
N ASN A 425 -22.22 23.85 2.07
CA ASN A 425 -22.66 24.96 2.92
C ASN A 425 -22.56 26.29 2.19
N VAL A 426 -23.52 27.18 2.45
CA VAL A 426 -23.57 28.56 1.93
C VAL A 426 -23.78 29.50 3.11
N GLU A 427 -22.95 30.53 3.23
CA GLU A 427 -23.04 31.52 4.30
C GLU A 427 -23.89 32.72 3.84
N ILE A 428 -25.01 32.97 4.50
CA ILE A 428 -25.80 34.19 4.29
C ILE A 428 -25.16 35.29 5.12
N ILE A 429 -24.74 36.39 4.49
CA ILE A 429 -24.09 37.53 5.14
C ILE A 429 -24.95 38.79 5.05
N GLU A 430 -24.77 39.68 6.03
CA GLU A 430 -25.43 40.99 6.01
C GLU A 430 -24.96 41.82 4.82
N LYS A 431 -25.89 42.62 4.29
CA LYS A 431 -25.63 43.55 3.20
C LYS A 431 -24.57 44.61 3.55
N PHE A 432 -24.63 45.13 4.78
CA PHE A 432 -23.69 46.13 5.28
C PHE A 432 -23.08 45.67 6.61
N GLU A 433 -21.76 45.56 6.66
CA GLU A 433 -21.03 45.17 7.87
C GLU A 433 -20.25 46.36 8.44
N ILE A 434 -20.44 46.67 9.72
CA ILE A 434 -19.71 47.77 10.36
C ILE A 434 -18.37 47.28 10.90
N LEU A 435 -17.28 47.75 10.30
CA LEU A 435 -15.92 47.35 10.69
C LEU A 435 -15.38 48.18 11.86
N SER A 436 -15.59 49.49 11.85
CA SER A 436 -15.20 50.36 12.97
C SER A 436 -15.87 51.72 12.93
N VAL A 437 -16.04 52.34 14.11
CA VAL A 437 -16.65 53.66 14.28
C VAL A 437 -15.79 54.46 15.25
N SER A 438 -15.52 55.73 14.96
CA SER A 438 -14.78 56.60 15.86
C SER A 438 -15.25 58.05 15.80
N PHE A 439 -15.24 58.69 16.97
CA PHE A 439 -15.50 60.11 17.17
C PHE A 439 -14.70 60.56 18.41
N PRO A 440 -14.11 61.76 18.43
CA PRO A 440 -13.26 62.19 19.54
C PRO A 440 -14.07 62.43 20.82
N GLU A 441 -13.55 61.97 21.96
CA GLU A 441 -14.17 62.18 23.28
C GLU A 441 -13.95 63.61 23.81
N THR A 442 -12.88 64.29 23.37
CA THR A 442 -12.56 65.67 23.73
C THR A 442 -12.30 66.51 22.50
N ILE A 443 -12.73 67.77 22.52
CA ILE A 443 -12.48 68.70 21.43
C ILE A 443 -12.25 70.13 21.90
N LEU A 444 -11.32 70.82 21.25
CA LEU A 444 -11.06 72.23 21.47
C LEU A 444 -12.21 73.09 20.91
N GLN A 445 -12.62 74.10 21.68
CA GLN A 445 -13.61 75.08 21.24
C GLN A 445 -13.23 75.74 19.90
N GLY A 446 -14.19 75.81 18.99
CA GLY A 446 -14.00 76.35 17.64
C GLY A 446 -13.32 75.40 16.64
N SER A 447 -12.92 74.19 17.05
CA SER A 447 -12.39 73.15 16.15
C SER A 447 -13.49 72.22 15.64
N ALA A 448 -13.27 71.62 14.46
CA ALA A 448 -14.14 70.59 13.91
C ALA A 448 -13.79 69.19 14.45
N ALA A 449 -14.82 68.43 14.84
CA ALA A 449 -14.73 67.02 15.19
C ALA A 449 -14.95 66.17 13.94
N GLN A 450 -14.14 65.15 13.73
CA GLN A 450 -14.32 64.21 12.63
C GLN A 450 -14.97 62.93 13.14
N PHE A 451 -16.15 62.61 12.59
CA PHE A 451 -16.74 61.29 12.66
C PHE A 451 -16.18 60.43 11.54
N ILE A 452 -15.69 59.24 11.88
CA ILE A 452 -15.15 58.28 10.92
C ILE A 452 -15.86 56.94 11.13
N LEU A 453 -16.55 56.48 10.09
CA LEU A 453 -17.13 55.14 10.02
C LEU A 453 -16.46 54.36 8.90
N ILE A 454 -16.04 53.14 9.20
CA ILE A 454 -15.60 52.14 8.22
C ILE A 454 -16.69 51.08 8.14
N ILE A 455 -17.30 50.98 6.95
CA ILE A 455 -18.42 50.08 6.66
C ILE A 455 -18.10 49.30 5.37
N GLN A 456 -18.37 48.01 5.37
CA GLN A 456 -18.21 47.15 4.21
C GLN A 456 -19.57 46.90 3.57
N ASN A 457 -19.69 47.23 2.29
CA ASN A 457 -20.81 46.82 1.46
C ASN A 457 -20.46 45.46 0.84
N ASN A 458 -21.15 44.41 1.28
CA ASN A 458 -20.94 43.05 0.80
C ASN A 458 -21.61 42.80 -0.56
N HIS A 459 -22.38 43.77 -1.06
CA HIS A 459 -22.99 43.72 -2.38
C HIS A 459 -22.05 44.26 -3.47
N ASP A 460 -22.14 43.68 -4.68
CA ASP A 460 -21.29 44.06 -5.82
C ASP A 460 -21.71 45.38 -6.49
N VAL A 461 -22.78 46.02 -6.00
CA VAL A 461 -23.36 47.26 -6.55
C VAL A 461 -23.26 48.38 -5.52
N SER A 462 -22.98 49.59 -6.00
CA SER A 462 -22.93 50.77 -5.14
C SER A 462 -24.33 51.24 -4.75
N GLU A 463 -24.49 51.58 -3.47
CA GLU A 463 -25.77 52.04 -2.94
C GLU A 463 -25.70 53.46 -2.36
N PRO A 464 -26.73 54.30 -2.58
CA PRO A 464 -26.80 55.62 -1.95
C PRO A 464 -27.04 55.52 -0.44
N PHE A 465 -26.49 56.47 0.32
CA PHE A 465 -26.75 56.61 1.75
C PHE A 465 -26.84 58.09 2.15
N ILE A 466 -27.46 58.36 3.29
CA ILE A 466 -27.48 59.69 3.91
C ILE A 466 -27.05 59.55 5.38
N LEU A 467 -26.12 60.38 5.82
CA LEU A 467 -25.73 60.49 7.22
C LEU A 467 -26.53 61.62 7.90
N TYR A 468 -27.14 61.30 9.03
CA TYR A 468 -27.82 62.25 9.91
C TYR A 468 -27.01 62.44 11.19
N VAL A 469 -26.85 63.71 11.60
CA VAL A 469 -26.28 64.08 12.90
C VAL A 469 -27.34 64.84 13.69
N ASN A 470 -27.74 64.28 14.84
CA ASN A 470 -28.86 64.80 15.65
C ASN A 470 -30.15 65.03 14.82
N GLY A 471 -30.42 64.15 13.86
CA GLY A 471 -31.60 64.21 12.99
C GLY A 471 -31.49 65.18 11.81
N VAL A 472 -30.34 65.83 11.60
CA VAL A 472 -30.10 66.72 10.45
C VAL A 472 -29.16 66.05 9.45
N PRO A 473 -29.47 66.04 8.14
CA PRO A 473 -28.57 65.46 7.14
C PRO A 473 -27.27 66.27 7.04
N VAL A 474 -26.14 65.57 6.99
CA VAL A 474 -24.81 66.17 6.91
C VAL A 474 -24.09 65.63 5.66
N GLU A 475 -23.40 66.52 4.95
CA GLU A 475 -22.57 66.14 3.82
C GLU A 475 -21.38 65.29 4.28
N THR A 476 -21.07 64.24 3.51
CA THR A 476 -19.93 63.37 3.78
C THR A 476 -18.95 63.40 2.61
N ASN A 477 -17.79 62.77 2.79
CA ASN A 477 -16.81 62.60 1.71
C ASN A 477 -17.26 61.63 0.59
N LEU A 478 -18.36 60.90 0.77
CA LEU A 478 -18.88 59.92 -0.19
C LEU A 478 -20.34 60.23 -0.56
N ASN A 479 -20.71 59.93 -1.81
CA ASN A 479 -22.09 60.05 -2.31
C ASN A 479 -22.81 58.69 -2.39
N GLY A 480 -22.15 57.61 -1.97
CA GLY A 480 -22.65 56.24 -2.00
C GLY A 480 -21.62 55.28 -1.38
N LEU A 481 -22.09 54.10 -0.98
CA LEU A 481 -21.29 52.97 -0.53
C LEU A 481 -20.94 52.12 -1.76
N GLY A 482 -19.70 52.17 -2.23
CA GLY A 482 -19.22 51.29 -3.30
C GLY A 482 -19.09 49.85 -2.83
N ALA A 483 -18.89 48.88 -3.72
CA ALA A 483 -18.61 47.49 -3.32
C ALA A 483 -17.32 47.42 -2.48
N GLY A 484 -17.36 46.64 -1.38
CA GLY A 484 -16.24 46.49 -0.45
C GLY A 484 -16.18 47.58 0.64
N ILE A 485 -14.97 47.89 1.10
CA ILE A 485 -14.74 48.75 2.27
C ILE A 485 -14.88 50.23 1.90
N ASN A 486 -15.78 50.93 2.61
CA ASN A 486 -16.03 52.35 2.48
C ASN A 486 -15.65 53.07 3.78
N ARG A 487 -15.06 54.26 3.63
CA ARG A 487 -14.71 55.14 4.77
C ARG A 487 -15.50 56.44 4.67
N ILE A 488 -16.50 56.57 5.53
CA ILE A 488 -17.33 57.76 5.66
C ILE A 488 -16.69 58.69 6.69
N VAL A 489 -16.56 59.95 6.33
CA VAL A 489 -16.05 61.04 7.16
C VAL A 489 -17.03 62.21 7.11
N ALA A 490 -17.40 62.69 8.29
CA ALA A 490 -18.21 63.90 8.44
C ALA A 490 -17.62 64.82 9.50
N GLU A 491 -17.65 66.12 9.23
CA GLU A 491 -17.14 67.14 10.15
C GLU A 491 -18.29 67.83 10.89
N VAL A 492 -18.16 67.92 12.21
CA VAL A 492 -19.15 68.56 13.09
C VAL A 492 -18.44 69.57 13.96
N ILE A 493 -18.91 70.83 14.00
CA ILE A 493 -18.35 71.87 14.88
C ILE A 493 -19.21 71.95 16.14
N PRO A 494 -18.71 71.53 17.32
CA PRO A 494 -19.59 71.34 18.47
C PRO A 494 -20.05 72.62 19.15
N SER A 495 -19.18 73.62 19.21
CA SER A 495 -19.53 74.97 19.67
C SER A 495 -18.46 75.97 19.23
N ILE A 496 -18.90 77.14 18.77
CA ILE A 496 -18.04 78.29 18.46
C ILE A 496 -18.00 79.25 19.67
N ASN A 497 -18.85 79.03 20.69
CA ASN A 497 -18.90 79.88 21.87
C ASN A 497 -17.66 79.63 22.76
N PRO A 498 -16.78 80.62 22.96
CA PRO A 498 -15.55 80.45 23.75
C PRO A 498 -15.79 80.25 25.24
N TYR A 499 -17.03 80.42 25.72
CA TYR A 499 -17.41 80.21 27.12
C TYR A 499 -18.11 78.86 27.37
N ASP A 500 -18.29 78.03 26.32
CA ASP A 500 -19.01 76.77 26.41
C ASP A 500 -18.05 75.60 26.71
N PHE A 501 -18.09 75.11 27.96
CA PHE A 501 -17.36 73.92 28.42
C PHE A 501 -18.28 72.73 28.72
N SER A 502 -19.54 72.82 28.28
CA SER A 502 -20.51 71.75 28.50
C SER A 502 -20.18 70.50 27.68
N LYS A 503 -20.62 69.34 28.16
CA LYS A 503 -20.65 68.13 27.34
C LYS A 503 -21.72 68.25 26.27
N LYS A 504 -21.42 67.83 25.04
CA LYS A 504 -22.36 67.75 23.92
C LYS A 504 -22.59 66.30 23.54
N SER A 505 -23.84 65.93 23.32
CA SER A 505 -24.22 64.59 22.84
C SER A 505 -24.55 64.64 21.35
N TYR A 506 -24.12 63.62 20.62
CA TYR A 506 -24.34 63.44 19.20
C TYR A 506 -24.93 62.07 18.90
N ILE A 507 -25.96 62.06 18.06
CA ILE A 507 -26.54 60.88 17.47
C ILE A 507 -26.14 60.86 16.00
N PHE A 508 -25.34 59.88 15.60
CA PHE A 508 -25.00 59.63 14.20
C PHE A 508 -25.86 58.48 13.69
N GLU A 509 -26.65 58.71 12.66
CA GLU A 509 -27.53 57.71 12.07
C GLU A 509 -27.30 57.67 10.57
N ILE A 510 -26.99 56.49 10.04
CA ILE A 510 -26.89 56.27 8.59
C ILE A 510 -28.16 55.57 8.14
N LYS A 511 -28.73 56.11 7.07
CA LYS A 511 -29.90 55.54 6.43
C LYS A 511 -29.63 55.24 4.97
N ASP A 512 -30.32 54.22 4.47
CA ASP A 512 -30.31 53.87 3.05
C ASP A 512 -31.23 54.82 2.23
N SER A 513 -31.38 54.54 0.93
CA SER A 513 -32.29 55.29 0.05
C SER A 513 -33.78 55.19 0.40
N LEU A 514 -34.17 54.21 1.22
CA LEU A 514 -35.56 54.00 1.64
C LEU A 514 -35.86 54.66 2.99
N ASP A 515 -34.90 55.41 3.55
CA ASP A 515 -34.96 56.04 4.88
C ASP A 515 -34.95 55.01 6.04
N GLU A 516 -34.55 53.77 5.76
CA GLU A 516 -34.36 52.72 6.77
C GLU A 516 -32.99 52.86 7.43
N PRO A 517 -32.90 52.74 8.77
CA PRO A 517 -31.64 52.89 9.49
C PRO A 517 -30.71 51.69 9.24
N ILE A 518 -29.56 51.95 8.62
CA ILE A 518 -28.46 50.98 8.52
C ILE A 518 -27.78 50.84 9.87
N VAL A 519 -27.44 51.96 10.52
CA VAL A 519 -26.80 51.94 11.83
C VAL A 519 -26.98 53.27 12.59
N LYS A 520 -26.97 53.19 13.92
CA LYS A 520 -27.12 54.35 14.81
C LYS A 520 -26.14 54.31 15.98
N TYR A 521 -25.40 55.40 16.17
CA TYR A 521 -24.40 55.56 17.23
C TYR A 521 -24.64 56.80 18.07
N TYR A 522 -24.25 56.71 19.34
CA TYR A 522 -24.36 57.79 20.32
C TYR A 522 -22.97 58.12 20.87
N PHE A 523 -22.58 59.38 20.80
CA PHE A 523 -21.32 59.87 21.34
C PHE A 523 -21.53 61.07 22.26
N GLU A 524 -20.68 61.20 23.29
CA GLU A 524 -20.59 62.40 24.11
C GLU A 524 -19.20 63.00 23.97
N VAL A 525 -19.13 64.32 23.81
CA VAL A 525 -17.88 65.06 23.63
C VAL A 525 -17.75 66.14 24.69
N GLN A 526 -16.61 66.16 25.36
CA GLN A 526 -16.23 67.19 26.31
C GLN A 526 -15.50 68.34 25.60
N MET A 527 -16.00 69.56 25.80
CA MET A 527 -15.38 70.77 25.27
C MET A 527 -14.19 71.21 26.13
N GLU A 528 -13.06 71.49 25.49
CA GLU A 528 -11.84 72.02 26.09
C GLU A 528 -11.48 73.40 25.53
N LEU A 529 -10.79 74.22 26.33
CA LEU A 529 -10.40 75.55 25.94
C LEU A 529 -9.30 75.51 24.87
N SER A 530 -9.55 76.07 23.69
CA SER A 530 -8.50 76.22 22.68
C SER A 530 -7.49 77.29 23.10
N SER A 531 -6.20 77.09 22.80
CA SER A 531 -5.15 78.07 23.11
C SER A 531 -5.44 79.44 22.47
N PHE A 532 -6.07 79.45 21.30
CA PHE A 532 -6.53 80.67 20.63
C PHE A 532 -7.60 81.39 21.45
N ASN A 533 -8.66 80.67 21.89
CA ASN A 533 -9.71 81.27 22.71
C ASN A 533 -9.20 81.72 24.06
N LEU A 534 -8.29 80.96 24.69
CA LEU A 534 -7.60 81.37 25.92
C LEU A 534 -6.92 82.74 25.73
N VAL A 535 -6.12 82.90 24.68
CA VAL A 535 -5.38 84.16 24.46
C VAL A 535 -6.34 85.31 24.19
N ILE A 536 -7.33 85.13 23.31
CA ILE A 536 -8.18 86.24 22.85
C ILE A 536 -9.26 86.63 23.86
N PHE A 537 -9.94 85.66 24.45
CA PHE A 537 -11.12 85.93 25.29
C PHE A 537 -10.81 85.97 26.78
N TYR A 538 -9.66 85.44 27.20
CA TYR A 538 -9.30 85.40 28.63
C TYR A 538 -8.03 86.20 28.95
N VAL A 539 -7.00 86.17 28.09
CA VAL A 539 -5.73 86.85 28.35
C VAL A 539 -5.74 88.31 27.89
N LEU A 540 -6.01 88.59 26.60
CA LEU A 540 -6.01 89.94 26.05
C LEU A 540 -6.94 90.93 26.78
N PRO A 541 -8.18 90.56 27.19
CA PRO A 541 -9.08 91.48 27.88
C PRO A 541 -8.55 91.93 29.25
N VAL A 542 -7.65 91.15 29.87
CA VAL A 542 -6.98 91.51 31.12
C VAL A 542 -5.68 92.28 30.85
N LEU A 543 -4.90 91.83 29.86
CA LEU A 543 -3.59 92.40 29.53
C LEU A 543 -3.68 93.82 28.96
N ILE A 544 -4.67 94.07 28.08
CA ILE A 544 -4.85 95.38 27.42
C ILE A 544 -5.08 96.51 28.45
N PRO A 545 -6.04 96.41 29.41
CA PRO A 545 -6.20 97.41 30.46
C PRO A 545 -4.94 97.62 31.31
N ILE A 546 -4.23 96.54 31.68
CA ILE A 546 -2.99 96.63 32.46
C ILE A 546 -1.91 97.39 31.67
N CYS A 547 -1.73 97.08 30.39
CA CYS A 547 -0.80 97.79 29.51
C CYS A 547 -1.18 99.26 29.35
N ILE A 548 -2.47 99.59 29.19
CA ILE A 548 -2.96 100.97 29.13
C ILE A 548 -2.60 101.70 30.44
N ILE A 549 -2.90 101.11 31.59
CA ILE A 549 -2.56 101.69 32.91
C ILE A 549 -1.05 101.92 33.05
N LEU A 550 -0.22 100.94 32.67
CA LEU A 550 1.24 101.05 32.70
C LEU A 550 1.76 102.15 31.76
N ILE A 551 1.18 102.29 30.57
CA ILE A 551 1.51 103.37 29.63
C ILE A 551 1.21 104.73 30.24
N TYR A 552 0.02 104.91 30.83
CA TYR A 552 -0.34 106.16 31.50
C TYR A 552 0.56 106.45 32.71
N LYS A 553 0.89 105.44 33.52
CA LYS A 553 1.79 105.57 34.68
C LYS A 553 3.23 105.90 34.25
N ASN A 554 3.73 105.31 33.17
CA ASN A 554 5.05 105.63 32.61
C ASN A 554 5.10 107.07 32.05
N LYS A 555 4.02 107.51 31.39
CA LYS A 555 3.87 108.90 30.93
C LYS A 555 3.89 109.89 32.11
N GLU A 556 3.29 109.53 33.24
CA GLU A 556 3.36 110.31 34.48
C GLU A 556 4.78 110.38 35.06
N ILE A 557 5.52 109.25 35.08
CA ILE A 557 6.92 109.21 35.56
C ILE A 557 7.84 110.04 34.66
N LYS A 558 7.73 109.94 33.32
CA LYS A 558 8.48 110.80 32.39
C LYS A 558 8.20 112.28 32.63
N ASN A 559 6.94 112.65 32.86
CA ASN A 559 6.57 114.03 33.19
C ASN A 559 7.14 114.49 34.54
N LYS A 560 7.27 113.59 35.53
CA LYS A 560 7.94 113.89 36.82
C LYS A 560 9.46 114.03 36.66
N MET A 561 10.11 113.26 35.79
CA MET A 561 11.55 113.38 35.50
C MET A 561 11.92 114.64 34.71
N LEU A 562 11.02 115.16 33.88
CA LEU A 562 11.20 116.45 33.18
C LEU A 562 10.95 117.70 34.06
N ARG A 563 10.50 117.51 35.31
CA ARG A 563 10.24 118.58 36.31
C ARG A 563 11.31 118.67 37.42
N ARG A 564 12.34 117.84 37.36
CA ARG A 564 13.62 118.03 38.08
C ARG A 564 14.67 118.49 37.08
#